data_AF-A0A948Z3E7-F1
#
_entry.id   AF-A0A948Z3E7-F1
#
_cell.length_a   1.000
_cell.length_b   1.000
_cell.length_c   1.000
_cell.angle_alpha   90.00
_cell.angle_beta   90.00
_cell.angle_gamma   90.00
#
_symmetry.space_group_name_H-M   'P 1'
#
loop_
_entity.id
_entity.type
_entity.pdbx_description
1 polymer ?
#
loop_
_entity_poly.entity_id
_entity_poly.type
_entity_poly.pdbx_seq_one_letter_code
_entity_poly.pdbx_strand_id
1 'polypeptide(L)'
;MGRCYSRIKRNIKKEIKVLNKKLYSELKRQNEFIVESINKIYMNIFPDNNLQEREINITSYLNRYGFDFIDDLYSAVKPLDFPHKFLEII
;
A
#
# COMPACT_ATOMS: atom_id res chain seq x y z
N MET A 1 15.37 29.91 -44.95
CA MET A 1 14.19 29.49 -44.14
C MET A 1 14.38 28.26 -43.25
N GLY A 2 15.42 27.41 -43.38
CA GLY A 2 15.49 26.14 -42.64
C GLY A 2 15.94 26.15 -41.16
N ARG A 3 16.69 27.15 -40.69
CA ARG A 3 17.26 27.17 -39.31
C ARG A 3 16.24 27.46 -38.20
N CYS A 4 15.20 28.25 -38.49
CA CYS A 4 14.17 28.57 -37.49
C CYS A 4 13.25 27.37 -37.24
N TYR A 5 12.80 26.71 -38.31
CA TYR A 5 12.00 25.49 -38.26
C TYR A 5 12.72 24.36 -37.49
N SER A 6 14.01 24.14 -37.73
CA SER A 6 14.78 23.12 -37.00
C SER A 6 14.97 23.45 -35.51
N ARG A 7 14.98 24.74 -35.14
CA ARG A 7 15.03 25.21 -33.75
C ARG A 7 13.71 24.97 -33.04
N ILE A 8 12.59 25.30 -33.68
CA ILE A 8 11.23 25.04 -33.16
C ILE A 8 11.03 23.52 -32.98
N LYS A 9 11.38 22.72 -34.00
CA LYS A 9 11.30 21.26 -33.94
C LYS A 9 12.12 20.67 -32.79
N ARG A 10 13.33 21.21 -32.53
CA ARG A 10 14.14 20.80 -31.36
C ARG A 10 13.49 21.16 -30.03
N ASN A 11 12.93 22.36 -29.91
CA ASN A 11 12.30 22.80 -28.67
C ASN A 11 11.06 21.93 -28.36
N ILE A 12 10.20 21.71 -29.35
CA ILE A 12 9.04 20.81 -29.21
C ILE A 12 9.50 19.40 -28.80
N LYS A 13 10.54 18.85 -29.45
CA LYS A 13 11.08 17.53 -29.09
C LYS A 13 11.63 17.48 -27.66
N LYS A 14 12.23 18.57 -27.17
CA LYS A 14 12.70 18.69 -25.79
C LYS A 14 11.54 18.71 -24.81
N GLU A 15 10.52 19.52 -25.06
CA GLU A 15 9.32 19.59 -24.19
C GLU A 15 8.60 18.25 -24.12
N ILE A 16 8.40 17.58 -25.26
CA ILE A 16 7.82 16.23 -25.29
C ILE A 16 8.66 15.24 -24.47
N LYS A 17 10.00 15.32 -24.55
CA LYS A 17 10.89 14.45 -23.78
C LYS A 17 10.77 14.71 -22.27
N VAL A 18 10.66 15.97 -21.86
CA VAL A 18 10.45 16.35 -20.46
C VAL A 18 9.09 15.85 -19.97
N LEU A 19 8.05 16.03 -20.75
CA LEU A 19 6.70 15.56 -20.43
C LEU A 19 6.66 14.03 -20.28
N ASN A 20 7.24 13.29 -21.23
CA ASN A 20 7.34 11.83 -21.16
C ASN A 20 8.09 11.36 -19.91
N LYS A 21 9.18 12.04 -19.55
CA LYS A 21 9.95 11.71 -18.33
C LYS A 21 9.11 11.92 -17.07
N LYS A 22 8.37 13.03 -16.98
CA LYS A 22 7.47 13.30 -15.85
C LYS A 22 6.37 12.25 -15.77
N LEU A 23 5.71 11.96 -16.88
CA LEU A 23 4.64 10.98 -16.95
C LEU A 23 5.11 9.58 -16.54
N TYR A 24 6.26 9.13 -17.04
CA TYR A 24 6.86 7.86 -16.64
C TYR A 24 7.21 7.82 -15.15
N SER A 25 7.78 8.91 -14.62
CA SER A 25 8.12 9.02 -13.20
C SER A 25 6.88 8.94 -12.30
N GLU A 26 5.79 9.61 -12.68
CA GLU A 26 4.54 9.56 -11.92
C GLU A 26 3.90 8.17 -11.97
N LEU A 27 3.86 7.53 -13.14
CA LEU A 27 3.35 6.16 -13.26
C LEU A 27 4.18 5.18 -12.41
N LYS A 28 5.51 5.30 -12.44
CA LYS A 28 6.40 4.48 -11.62
C LYS A 28 6.11 4.68 -10.14
N ARG A 29 6.00 5.93 -9.69
CA ARG A 29 5.71 6.28 -8.29
C ARG A 29 4.35 5.79 -7.82
N GLN A 30 3.32 5.92 -8.66
CA GLN A 30 1.99 5.38 -8.36
C GLN A 30 2.02 3.87 -8.22
N ASN A 31 2.73 3.18 -9.11
CA ASN A 31 2.85 1.74 -9.05
C ASN A 31 3.64 1.28 -7.83
N GLU A 32 4.73 1.97 -7.49
CA GLU A 32 5.51 1.73 -6.26
C GLU A 32 4.62 1.89 -5.02
N PHE A 33 3.82 2.96 -4.93
CA PHE A 33 2.90 3.17 -3.83
C PHE A 33 1.86 2.04 -3.70
N ILE A 34 1.30 1.58 -4.82
CA ILE A 34 0.33 0.47 -4.83
C ILE A 34 1.01 -0.81 -4.35
N VAL A 35 2.19 -1.13 -4.88
CA VAL A 35 2.96 -2.31 -4.48
C VAL A 35 3.32 -2.27 -2.99
N GLU A 36 3.79 -1.13 -2.49
CA GLU A 36 4.07 -0.95 -1.07
C GLU A 36 2.82 -1.09 -0.20
N SER A 37 1.69 -0.55 -0.65
CA SER A 37 0.42 -0.66 0.08
C SER A 37 -0.05 -2.11 0.16
N ILE A 38 0.02 -2.85 -0.94
CA ILE A 38 -0.29 -4.28 -0.98
C ILE A 38 0.66 -5.06 -0.07
N ASN A 39 1.96 -4.77 -0.12
CA ASN A 39 2.94 -5.41 0.75
C ASN A 39 2.67 -5.12 2.23
N LYS A 40 2.29 -3.88 2.60
CA LYS A 40 1.91 -3.55 3.97
C LYS A 40 0.69 -4.35 4.44
N ILE A 41 -0.34 -4.47 3.60
CA ILE A 41 -1.52 -5.28 3.90
C ILE A 41 -1.11 -6.74 4.07
N TYR A 42 -0.32 -7.27 3.14
CA TYR A 42 0.17 -8.64 3.21
C TYR A 42 0.95 -8.92 4.50
N MET A 43 1.89 -8.06 4.87
CA MET A 43 2.70 -8.22 6.08
C MET A 43 1.88 -8.08 7.37
N ASN A 44 0.76 -7.34 7.34
CA ASN A 44 -0.14 -7.31 8.48
C ASN A 44 -0.90 -8.62 8.64
N ILE A 45 -1.29 -9.30 7.55
CA ILE A 45 -2.06 -10.56 7.59
C ILE A 45 -1.14 -11.78 7.76
N PHE A 46 0.02 -11.76 7.10
CA PHE A 46 1.02 -12.82 7.06
C PHE A 46 2.43 -12.28 7.37
N PRO A 47 2.66 -11.81 8.61
CA PRO A 47 4.00 -11.41 9.04
C PRO A 47 4.97 -12.59 8.88
N ASP A 48 6.14 -12.34 8.30
CA ASP A 48 7.20 -13.34 8.06
C ASP A 48 6.71 -14.63 7.35
N ASN A 49 5.69 -14.51 6.49
CA ASN A 49 5.00 -15.63 5.82
C ASN A 49 4.36 -16.66 6.79
N ASN A 50 4.15 -16.26 8.04
CA ASN A 50 3.48 -17.05 9.07
C ASN A 50 2.12 -16.45 9.42
N LEU A 51 1.32 -17.19 10.20
CA LEU A 51 0.03 -16.69 10.67
C LEU A 51 0.23 -15.52 11.63
N GLN A 52 -0.56 -14.47 11.44
CA GLN A 52 -0.54 -13.27 12.28
C GLN A 52 -0.55 -13.57 13.78
N GLU A 53 -1.42 -14.47 14.23
CA GLU A 53 -1.59 -14.87 15.63
C GLU A 53 -0.36 -15.56 16.24
N ARG A 54 0.57 -16.05 15.41
CA ARG A 54 1.80 -16.72 15.85
C ARG A 54 2.97 -15.77 16.00
N GLU A 55 2.98 -14.69 15.24
CA GLU A 55 4.08 -13.71 15.24
C GLU A 55 3.72 -12.45 16.04
N ILE A 56 2.45 -12.00 15.99
CA ILE A 56 2.02 -10.74 16.58
C ILE A 56 1.40 -10.98 17.96
N ASN A 57 1.97 -10.31 18.95
CA ASN A 57 1.42 -10.28 20.30
C ASN A 57 0.22 -9.32 20.42
N ILE A 58 -0.76 -9.69 21.25
CA ILE A 58 -1.93 -8.88 21.59
C ILE A 58 -1.59 -7.46 22.06
N THR A 59 -0.48 -7.27 22.78
CA THR A 59 0.00 -5.95 23.25
C THR A 59 0.22 -4.96 22.10
N SER A 60 0.60 -5.42 20.91
CA SER A 60 0.76 -4.57 19.74
C SER A 60 -0.55 -3.94 19.30
N TYR A 61 -1.67 -4.68 19.39
CA TYR A 61 -3.00 -4.17 19.08
C TYR A 61 -3.52 -3.26 20.18
N LEU A 62 -3.33 -3.64 21.45
CA LEU A 62 -3.74 -2.81 22.60
C LEU A 62 -3.04 -1.45 22.61
N ASN A 63 -1.75 -1.40 22.29
CA ASN A 63 -1.02 -0.13 22.20
C ASN A 63 -1.53 0.77 21.07
N ARG A 64 -2.11 0.20 20.01
CA ARG A 64 -2.55 0.94 18.82
C ARG A 64 -4.03 1.34 18.88
N TYR A 65 -4.88 0.46 19.39
CA TYR A 65 -6.34 0.59 19.35
C TYR A 65 -6.97 0.72 20.75
N GLY A 66 -6.17 0.62 21.82
CA GLY A 66 -6.67 0.68 23.18
C GLY A 66 -7.43 -0.59 23.60
N PHE A 67 -8.16 -0.47 24.70
CA PHE A 67 -8.93 -1.59 25.25
C PHE A 67 -10.22 -1.88 24.48
N ASP A 68 -10.73 -0.94 23.70
CA ASP A 68 -11.93 -1.11 22.87
C ASP A 68 -11.78 -2.29 21.89
N PHE A 69 -10.54 -2.56 21.45
CA PHE A 69 -10.20 -3.73 20.63
C PHE A 69 -10.57 -5.07 21.29
N ILE A 70 -10.50 -5.15 22.62
CA ILE A 70 -10.84 -6.38 23.34
C ILE A 70 -12.33 -6.64 23.25
N ASP A 71 -13.16 -5.60 23.35
CA ASP A 71 -14.60 -5.72 23.20
C ASP A 71 -14.98 -6.18 21.79
N ASP A 72 -14.32 -5.63 20.76
CA ASP A 72 -14.49 -6.08 19.37
C ASP A 72 -14.10 -7.56 19.22
N LEU A 73 -12.97 -7.98 19.79
CA LEU A 73 -12.50 -9.35 19.74
C LEU A 73 -13.49 -10.32 20.41
N TYR A 74 -14.02 -9.96 21.58
CA TYR A 74 -15.03 -10.77 22.29
C TYR A 74 -16.34 -10.87 21.50
N SER A 75 -16.72 -9.82 20.77
CA SER A 75 -17.93 -9.83 19.94
C SER A 75 -17.78 -10.76 18.71
N ALA A 76 -16.59 -10.82 18.13
CA ALA A 76 -16.33 -11.54 16.89
C ALA A 76 -15.97 -13.02 17.09
N VAL A 77 -15.30 -13.35 18.19
CA VAL A 77 -14.79 -14.70 18.47
C VAL A 77 -15.71 -15.43 19.45
N LYS A 78 -16.33 -16.51 18.97
CA LYS A 78 -17.13 -17.40 19.81
C LYS A 78 -16.33 -18.64 20.17
N PRO A 79 -16.45 -19.15 21.42
CA PRO A 79 -15.85 -20.43 21.79
C PRO A 79 -16.34 -21.55 20.86
N LEU A 80 -15.43 -22.48 20.51
CA LEU A 80 -15.70 -23.65 19.67
C LEU A 80 -16.09 -23.33 18.21
N ASP A 81 -15.85 -22.10 17.75
CA ASP A 81 -16.00 -21.71 16.36
C ASP A 81 -14.62 -21.76 15.67
N PHE A 82 -14.36 -22.88 14.97
CA PHE A 82 -13.07 -23.19 14.34
C PHE A 82 -12.78 -22.63 12.93
N PRO A 83 -13.73 -22.09 12.14
CA PRO A 83 -13.40 -21.47 10.86
C PRO A 83 -12.63 -20.15 11.07
N HIS A 84 -11.86 -19.77 10.05
CA HIS A 84 -11.09 -18.54 10.05
C HIS A 84 -12.01 -17.32 10.13
N LYS A 85 -11.65 -16.35 10.98
CA LYS A 85 -12.41 -15.13 11.22
C LYS A 85 -11.56 -13.92 10.85
N PHE A 86 -12.18 -12.96 10.17
CA PHE A 86 -11.60 -11.64 9.93
C PHE A 86 -12.25 -10.64 10.88
N LEU A 87 -11.42 -9.88 11.59
CA LEU A 87 -11.86 -8.77 12.42
C LEU A 87 -11.58 -7.47 11.66
N GLU A 88 -12.63 -6.70 11.37
CA GLU A 88 -12.50 -5.37 10.79
C GLU A 88 -12.52 -4.34 11.93
N ILE A 89 -11.40 -3.66 12.15
CA ILE A 89 -11.27 -2.58 13.13
C ILE A 89 -11.52 -1.27 12.38
N ILE A 90 -12.56 -0.51 12.77
CA ILE A 90 -12.96 0.77 12.17
C ILE A 90 -12.30 1.94 12.89
#